data_AF-A0A2P2LD70-F1
#
_entry.id   AF-A0A2P2LD70-F1
#
_cell.length_a   1.000
_cell.length_b   1.000
_cell.length_c   1.000
_cell.angle_alpha   90.00
_cell.angle_beta   90.00
_cell.angle_gamma   90.00
#
_symmetry.space_group_name_H-M   'P 1'
#
loop_
_entity.id
_entity.type
_entity.pdbx_description
1 polymer ?
#
loop_
_entity_poly.entity_id
_entity_poly.type
_entity_poly.pdbx_seq_one_letter_code
_entity_poly.pdbx_strand_id
1 'polypeptide(L)'
;MVVSTFSLLLNGERAVVVLFVGCVLFSLPLSLLLPGLALSLLALFSLYTEITAENSISLAQFKTRPGASSGILLAAVTLPTLVLAKLIQLSRALALHEFEHEGFDYLTMQYWAASASSFFVLLYLRIVMWCSPDNAFSHPCSPWGMKVGSICTVLCVALFFTPCTRMQTMLNAVWVLLHGLAAVKLWHHLLHTFPSCASIGEALLVTDGLVLYFGDMLACTITKFHEYLTPSEIVSLGHGIKRSEISVIIQGLLLGLLLFPSVFKFVLHILNSFSYRTDCGARAYTERGISLTFFALLGFVMIVFIPSWIQFVLNFHMHPFLWLLTFVFSEPLKRLSLCIYWVCVIYVSVHRFYNISKNSKIERILLRKYYHLMAVLMFLPAVLFQVLWD
;
A
#
# COMPACT_ATOMS: atom_id res chain seq x y z
N MET A 1 31.24 -10.29 -26.04
CA MET A 1 31.07 -10.57 -24.60
C MET A 1 30.45 -9.40 -23.82
N VAL A 2 30.65 -8.13 -24.19
CA VAL A 2 30.00 -6.96 -23.54
C VAL A 2 28.53 -6.77 -23.95
N VAL A 3 28.13 -7.25 -25.12
CA VAL A 3 26.75 -7.15 -25.61
C VAL A 3 25.79 -8.13 -24.92
N SER A 4 26.28 -9.28 -24.43
CA SER A 4 25.41 -10.27 -23.74
C SER A 4 25.14 -9.92 -22.28
N THR A 5 26.03 -9.17 -21.61
CA THR A 5 25.81 -8.69 -20.24
C THR A 5 24.79 -7.55 -20.17
N PHE A 6 24.74 -6.67 -21.18
CA PHE A 6 23.69 -5.64 -21.28
C PHE A 6 22.30 -6.24 -21.52
N SER A 7 22.22 -7.34 -22.29
CA SER A 7 20.95 -8.03 -22.56
C SER A 7 20.34 -8.71 -21.33
N LEU A 8 21.15 -9.05 -20.31
CA LEU A 8 20.69 -9.53 -19.01
C LEU A 8 20.28 -8.41 -18.05
N LEU A 9 20.81 -7.20 -18.25
CA LEU A 9 20.59 -6.06 -17.36
C LEU A 9 19.27 -5.33 -17.64
N LEU A 10 18.90 -5.19 -18.92
CA LEU A 10 17.76 -4.41 -19.39
C LEU A 10 16.77 -5.29 -20.15
N ASN A 11 15.91 -5.99 -19.39
CA ASN A 11 14.68 -6.54 -19.95
C ASN A 11 13.70 -5.38 -20.27
N GLY A 12 12.77 -5.58 -21.21
CA GLY A 12 11.84 -4.51 -21.63
C GLY A 12 11.07 -3.89 -20.46
N GLU A 13 10.65 -4.70 -19.49
CA GLU A 13 9.98 -4.24 -18.26
C GLU A 13 10.90 -3.35 -17.40
N ARG A 14 12.16 -3.74 -17.21
CA ARG A 14 13.13 -2.97 -16.41
C ARG A 14 13.47 -1.64 -17.07
N ALA A 15 13.59 -1.62 -18.39
CA ALA A 15 13.84 -0.40 -19.15
C ALA A 15 12.72 0.63 -18.94
N VAL A 16 11.46 0.19 -18.96
CA VAL A 16 10.31 1.06 -18.71
C VAL A 16 10.35 1.63 -17.30
N VAL A 17 10.66 0.81 -16.29
CA VAL A 17 10.74 1.28 -14.90
C VAL A 17 11.86 2.30 -14.72
N VAL A 18 13.05 2.03 -15.28
CA VAL A 18 14.19 2.95 -15.21
C VAL A 18 13.89 4.26 -15.93
N LEU A 19 13.24 4.21 -17.10
CA LEU A 19 12.83 5.41 -17.83
C LEU A 19 11.83 6.23 -17.01
N PHE A 20 10.82 5.58 -16.42
CA PHE A 20 9.83 6.24 -15.58
C PHE A 20 10.46 6.94 -14.37
N VAL A 21 11.32 6.23 -13.62
CA VAL A 21 12.07 6.83 -12.50
C VAL A 21 12.96 7.97 -12.99
N GLY A 22 13.64 7.80 -14.13
CA GLY A 22 14.45 8.82 -14.77
C GLY A 22 13.69 10.11 -15.09
N CYS A 23 12.46 10.00 -15.61
CA CYS A 23 11.60 11.16 -15.88
C CYS A 23 11.23 11.93 -14.59
N VAL A 24 10.95 11.21 -13.50
CA VAL A 24 10.65 11.84 -12.20
C VAL A 24 11.89 12.51 -11.63
N LEU A 25 13.05 11.84 -11.68
CA LEU A 25 14.32 12.41 -11.22
C LEU A 25 14.72 13.65 -12.02
N PHE A 26 14.50 13.66 -13.33
CA PHE A 26 14.76 14.82 -14.19
C PHE A 26 13.87 16.02 -13.83
N SER A 27 12.69 15.77 -13.25
CA SER A 27 11.72 16.80 -12.87
C SER A 27 11.96 17.40 -11.47
N LEU A 28 13.02 16.97 -10.76
CA LEU A 28 13.28 17.34 -9.37
C LEU A 28 13.72 18.82 -9.20
N PRO A 29 13.11 19.57 -8.28
CA PRO A 29 13.69 20.81 -7.78
C PRO A 29 14.88 20.54 -6.85
N LEU A 30 15.79 21.51 -6.69
CA LEU A 30 16.97 21.39 -5.83
C LEU A 30 16.62 21.07 -4.36
N SER A 31 15.46 21.52 -3.88
CA SER A 31 14.99 21.24 -2.51
C SER A 31 14.72 19.74 -2.25
N LEU A 32 14.46 18.96 -3.29
CA LEU A 32 14.12 17.53 -3.21
C LEU A 32 15.27 16.62 -3.65
N LEU A 33 16.50 17.13 -3.70
CA LEU A 33 17.66 16.37 -4.18
C LEU A 33 17.96 15.16 -3.28
N LEU A 34 17.84 15.31 -1.96
CA LEU A 34 18.04 14.21 -1.02
C LEU A 34 17.01 13.08 -1.20
N PRO A 35 15.70 13.34 -1.24
CA PRO A 35 14.70 12.35 -1.70
C PRO A 35 15.05 11.72 -3.05
N GLY A 36 15.43 12.52 -4.06
CA GLY A 36 15.83 12.01 -5.37
C GLY A 36 17.00 11.03 -5.34
N LEU A 37 18.04 11.32 -4.55
CA LEU A 37 19.17 10.43 -4.33
C LEU A 37 18.77 9.13 -3.62
N ALA A 38 17.87 9.23 -2.62
CA ALA A 38 17.36 8.03 -1.95
C ALA A 38 16.58 7.13 -2.93
N LEU A 39 15.76 7.72 -3.80
CA LEU A 39 15.01 6.97 -4.82
C LEU A 39 15.95 6.31 -5.84
N SER A 40 16.98 7.02 -6.31
CA SER A 40 17.92 6.47 -7.29
C SER A 40 18.73 5.30 -6.71
N LEU A 41 19.16 5.41 -5.45
CA LEU A 41 19.82 4.30 -4.75
C LEU A 41 18.88 3.13 -4.49
N LEU A 42 17.62 3.38 -4.13
CA LEU A 42 16.61 2.35 -3.97
C LEU A 42 16.31 1.63 -5.30
N ALA A 43 16.26 2.37 -6.42
CA ALA A 43 16.11 1.81 -7.76
C ALA A 43 17.30 0.94 -8.16
N LEU A 44 18.54 1.39 -7.89
CA LEU A 44 19.74 0.59 -8.14
C LEU A 44 19.79 -0.67 -7.26
N PHE A 45 19.45 -0.54 -5.98
CA PHE A 45 19.45 -1.65 -5.04
C PHE A 45 18.37 -2.70 -5.37
N SER A 46 17.18 -2.26 -5.76
CA SER A 46 16.10 -3.14 -6.19
C SER A 46 16.39 -3.81 -7.54
N LEU A 47 16.98 -3.10 -8.51
CA LEU A 47 17.43 -3.68 -9.77
C LEU A 47 18.48 -4.77 -9.54
N TYR A 48 19.46 -4.51 -8.67
CA TYR A 48 20.46 -5.49 -8.29
C TYR A 48 19.84 -6.71 -7.59
N THR A 49 18.92 -6.47 -6.65
CA THR A 49 18.20 -7.53 -5.92
C THR A 49 17.36 -8.38 -6.87
N GLU A 50 16.70 -7.78 -7.86
CA GLU A 50 15.90 -8.48 -8.86
C GLU A 50 16.75 -9.41 -9.74
N ILE A 51 17.88 -8.90 -10.27
CA ILE A 51 18.81 -9.72 -11.08
C ILE A 51 19.36 -10.89 -10.24
N THR A 52 19.67 -10.65 -8.96
CA THR A 52 20.17 -11.70 -8.08
C THR A 52 19.07 -12.73 -7.78
N ALA A 53 17.84 -12.27 -7.53
CA ALA A 53 16.69 -13.10 -7.22
C ALA A 53 16.36 -14.08 -8.35
N GLU A 54 16.36 -13.62 -9.60
CA GLU A 54 16.09 -14.46 -10.79
C GLU A 54 17.13 -15.56 -11.01
N ASN A 55 18.38 -15.32 -10.59
CA ASN A 55 19.45 -16.29 -10.69
C ASN A 55 19.55 -17.21 -9.45
N SER A 56 18.73 -16.98 -8.41
CA SER A 56 18.82 -17.70 -7.14
C SER A 56 17.70 -18.73 -6.99
N ILE A 57 18.07 -19.93 -6.52
CA ILE A 57 17.09 -20.98 -6.16
C ILE A 57 16.53 -20.72 -4.74
N SER A 58 17.24 -19.93 -3.92
CA SER A 58 16.91 -19.63 -2.52
C SER A 58 15.51 -19.04 -2.30
N LEU A 59 14.96 -18.33 -3.29
CA LEU A 59 13.62 -17.74 -3.22
C LEU A 59 12.48 -18.74 -3.44
N ALA A 60 12.79 -19.99 -3.83
CA ALA A 60 11.81 -21.05 -4.02
C ALA A 60 11.03 -21.37 -2.73
N GLN A 61 11.59 -21.07 -1.56
CA GLN A 61 10.92 -21.26 -0.27
C GLN A 61 9.61 -20.46 -0.14
N PHE A 62 9.48 -19.34 -0.85
CA PHE A 62 8.30 -18.46 -0.77
C PHE A 62 7.13 -18.90 -1.67
N LYS A 63 7.24 -20.05 -2.35
CA LYS A 63 6.17 -20.66 -3.21
C LYS A 63 5.40 -19.63 -4.03
N THR A 64 6.07 -18.68 -4.67
CA THR A 64 5.42 -17.56 -5.38
C THR A 64 4.79 -18.00 -6.69
N ARG A 65 3.90 -17.17 -7.25
CA ARG A 65 3.32 -17.44 -8.58
C ARG A 65 4.43 -17.36 -9.63
N PRO A 66 4.59 -18.35 -10.52
CA PRO A 66 5.50 -18.23 -11.66
C PRO A 66 5.02 -17.10 -12.57
N GLY A 67 5.93 -16.19 -12.90
CA GLY A 67 5.67 -15.02 -13.74
C GLY A 67 6.87 -14.73 -14.65
N ALA A 68 6.68 -13.82 -15.61
CA ALA A 68 7.74 -13.40 -16.53
C ALA A 68 8.87 -12.64 -15.82
N SER A 69 8.57 -11.94 -14.73
CA SER A 69 9.52 -11.28 -13.85
C SER A 69 9.09 -11.39 -12.39
N SER A 70 10.05 -11.20 -11.48
CA SER A 70 9.76 -11.18 -10.03
C SER A 70 9.01 -9.92 -9.60
N GLY A 71 9.11 -8.83 -10.39
CA GLY A 71 8.46 -7.54 -10.16
C GLY A 71 9.06 -6.73 -9.00
N ILE A 72 10.23 -7.10 -8.49
CA ILE A 72 10.85 -6.51 -7.30
C ILE A 72 11.21 -5.04 -7.54
N LEU A 73 11.87 -4.74 -8.67
CA LEU A 73 12.25 -3.39 -9.06
C LEU A 73 11.04 -2.48 -9.18
N LEU A 74 10.04 -2.93 -9.96
CA LEU A 74 8.80 -2.17 -10.15
C LEU A 74 8.18 -1.85 -8.79
N ALA A 75 7.91 -2.90 -7.99
CA ALA A 75 7.23 -2.75 -6.71
C ALA A 75 7.94 -1.80 -5.75
N ALA A 76 9.27 -1.97 -5.58
CA ALA A 76 10.07 -1.19 -4.63
C ALA A 76 10.14 0.31 -4.97
N VAL A 77 10.03 0.68 -6.25
CA VAL A 77 10.10 2.09 -6.65
C VAL A 77 8.71 2.71 -6.83
N THR A 78 7.65 1.94 -7.07
CA THR A 78 6.33 2.49 -7.43
C THR A 78 5.82 3.55 -6.46
N LEU A 79 5.75 3.19 -5.17
CA LEU A 79 5.11 4.00 -4.15
C LEU A 79 6.01 5.18 -3.74
N PRO A 80 7.33 4.98 -3.48
CA PRO A 80 8.26 6.10 -3.29
C PRO A 80 8.27 7.09 -4.46
N THR A 81 8.25 6.60 -5.71
CA THR A 81 8.21 7.46 -6.91
C THR A 81 6.92 8.26 -6.99
N LEU A 82 5.77 7.65 -6.68
CA LEU A 82 4.48 8.32 -6.69
C LEU A 82 4.41 9.43 -5.64
N VAL A 83 4.88 9.17 -4.42
CA VAL A 83 4.93 10.16 -3.35
C VAL A 83 5.92 11.29 -3.70
N LEU A 84 7.08 10.95 -4.29
CA LEU A 84 8.04 11.95 -4.75
C LEU A 84 7.49 12.82 -5.87
N ALA A 85 6.76 12.25 -6.84
CA ALA A 85 6.09 13.02 -7.87
C ALA A 85 5.06 14.00 -7.29
N LYS A 86 4.33 13.58 -6.24
CA LYS A 86 3.42 14.47 -5.50
C LYS A 86 4.18 15.56 -4.72
N LEU A 87 5.32 15.26 -4.12
CA LEU A 87 6.20 16.27 -3.50
C LEU A 87 6.73 17.28 -4.52
N ILE A 88 7.06 16.85 -5.74
CA ILE A 88 7.46 17.74 -6.83
C ILE A 88 6.31 18.67 -7.22
N GLN A 89 5.07 18.16 -7.31
CA GLN A 89 3.90 18.99 -7.57
C GLN A 89 3.68 20.04 -6.46
N LEU A 90 3.72 19.60 -5.20
CA LEU A 90 3.45 20.47 -4.06
C LEU A 90 4.57 21.50 -3.84
N SER A 91 5.84 21.13 -4.05
CA SER A 91 6.97 22.07 -3.98
C SER A 91 6.90 23.16 -5.05
N ARG A 92 6.39 22.84 -6.25
CA ARG A 92 6.15 23.85 -7.30
C ARG A 92 4.99 24.79 -6.95
N ALA A 93 3.92 24.27 -6.36
CA ALA A 93 2.80 25.08 -5.87
C ALA A 93 3.23 26.00 -4.72
N LEU A 94 4.05 25.50 -3.78
CA LEU A 94 4.60 26.28 -2.68
C LEU A 94 5.52 27.41 -3.15
N ALA A 95 6.29 27.17 -4.22
CA ALA A 95 7.10 28.20 -4.87
C ALA A 95 6.27 29.33 -5.49
N LEU A 96 4.99 29.07 -5.83
CA LEU A 96 4.03 30.05 -6.35
C LEU A 96 3.25 30.79 -5.25
N HIS A 97 3.63 30.63 -3.97
CA HIS A 97 3.02 31.28 -2.80
C HIS A 97 1.58 30.83 -2.48
N GLU A 98 1.18 29.64 -2.95
CA GLU A 98 -0.03 28.96 -2.44
C GLU A 98 0.34 28.22 -1.13
N PHE A 99 -0.19 28.71 0.00
CA PHE A 99 0.20 28.32 1.35
C PHE A 99 -0.25 26.89 1.74
N GLU A 100 0.64 25.90 1.66
CA GLU A 100 0.44 24.54 2.24
C GLU A 100 1.71 23.92 2.86
N HIS A 101 2.36 24.61 3.81
CA HIS A 101 3.62 24.13 4.40
C HIS A 101 3.48 22.81 5.21
N GLU A 102 2.34 22.58 5.87
CA GLU A 102 2.11 21.36 6.68
C GLU A 102 1.90 20.10 5.82
N GLY A 103 1.26 20.25 4.66
CA GLY A 103 1.07 19.14 3.71
C GLY A 103 2.40 18.63 3.14
N PHE A 104 3.39 19.52 3.00
CA PHE A 104 4.72 19.19 2.53
C PHE A 104 5.49 18.30 3.52
N ASP A 105 5.47 18.62 4.81
CA ASP A 105 6.18 17.86 5.84
C ASP A 105 5.56 16.47 6.04
N TYR A 106 4.23 16.39 6.03
CA TYR A 106 3.50 15.13 6.05
C TYR A 106 3.87 14.23 4.87
N LEU A 107 3.84 14.76 3.65
CA LEU A 107 4.14 13.97 2.45
C LEU A 107 5.62 13.56 2.40
N THR A 108 6.51 14.38 2.95
CA THR A 108 7.93 14.05 3.13
C THR A 108 8.10 12.87 4.08
N MET A 109 7.35 12.84 5.19
CA MET A 109 7.33 11.70 6.11
C MET A 109 6.82 10.42 5.47
N GLN A 110 5.73 10.51 4.67
CA GLN A 110 5.22 9.38 3.92
C GLN A 110 6.22 8.86 2.89
N TYR A 111 6.98 9.75 2.23
CA TYR A 111 8.03 9.37 1.29
C TYR A 111 9.11 8.51 1.96
N TRP A 112 9.58 8.95 3.13
CA TRP A 112 10.60 8.22 3.89
C TRP A 112 10.07 6.88 4.41
N ALA A 113 8.82 6.84 4.88
CA ALA A 113 8.17 5.60 5.31
C ALA A 113 8.01 4.58 4.17
N ALA A 114 7.62 5.03 2.96
CA ALA A 114 7.48 4.18 1.78
C ALA A 114 8.86 3.64 1.32
N SER A 115 9.85 4.53 1.27
CA SER A 115 11.21 4.18 0.88
C SER A 115 11.84 3.18 1.85
N ALA A 116 11.63 3.37 3.16
CA ALA A 116 12.13 2.45 4.18
C ALA A 116 11.41 1.11 4.15
N SER A 117 10.09 1.09 3.99
CA SER A 117 9.31 -0.15 3.86
C SER A 117 9.82 -1.01 2.72
N SER A 118 10.05 -0.41 1.55
CA SER A 118 10.66 -1.09 0.41
C SER A 118 12.11 -1.52 0.67
N PHE A 119 12.94 -0.64 1.25
CA PHE A 119 14.34 -0.93 1.55
C PHE A 119 14.52 -2.11 2.51
N PHE A 120 13.74 -2.17 3.59
CA PHE A 120 13.84 -3.24 4.59
C PHE A 120 13.44 -4.61 4.02
N VAL A 121 12.43 -4.67 3.16
CA VAL A 121 12.06 -5.91 2.46
C VAL A 121 13.18 -6.36 1.52
N LEU A 122 13.79 -5.44 0.77
CA LEU A 122 14.95 -5.76 -0.08
C LEU A 122 16.16 -6.23 0.72
N LEU A 123 16.43 -5.60 1.87
CA LEU A 123 17.49 -6.01 2.79
C LEU A 123 17.24 -7.44 3.30
N TYR A 124 16.00 -7.75 3.70
CA TYR A 124 15.61 -9.09 4.12
C TYR A 124 15.79 -10.12 3.00
N LEU A 125 15.32 -9.82 1.78
CA LEU A 125 15.52 -10.68 0.61
C LEU A 125 17.00 -10.96 0.35
N ARG A 126 17.86 -9.94 0.47
CA ARG A 126 19.31 -10.10 0.34
C ARG A 126 19.88 -11.02 1.40
N ILE A 127 19.47 -10.86 2.66
CA ILE A 127 19.92 -11.72 3.77
C ILE A 127 19.50 -13.18 3.51
N VAL A 128 18.25 -13.40 3.07
CA VAL A 128 17.75 -14.73 2.73
C VAL A 128 18.57 -15.37 1.60
N MET A 129 18.84 -14.61 0.53
CA MET A 129 19.68 -15.10 -0.57
C MET A 129 21.11 -15.38 -0.10
N TRP A 130 21.67 -14.52 0.76
CA TRP A 130 23.02 -14.69 1.30
C TRP A 130 23.17 -15.93 2.19
N CYS A 131 22.20 -16.17 3.07
CA CYS A 131 22.23 -17.26 4.04
C CYS A 131 21.86 -18.63 3.45
N SER A 132 21.50 -18.70 2.17
CA SER A 132 21.10 -19.96 1.53
C SER A 132 22.32 -20.85 1.21
N PRO A 133 22.37 -22.09 1.72
CA PRO A 133 23.52 -22.99 1.55
C PRO A 133 23.74 -23.46 0.10
N ASP A 134 22.70 -23.43 -0.74
CA ASP A 134 22.75 -23.89 -2.13
C ASP A 134 23.45 -22.89 -3.08
N ASN A 135 23.64 -21.64 -2.64
CA ASN A 135 24.39 -20.63 -3.40
C ASN A 135 25.91 -20.87 -3.42
N ALA A 136 26.40 -21.91 -2.73
CA ALA A 136 27.79 -22.35 -2.82
C ALA A 136 28.13 -22.99 -4.18
N PHE A 137 27.12 -23.47 -4.95
CA PHE A 137 27.34 -24.20 -6.21
C PHE A 137 26.79 -23.52 -7.47
N SER A 138 25.89 -22.54 -7.35
CA SER A 138 25.43 -21.72 -8.47
C SER A 138 26.26 -20.43 -8.53
N HIS A 139 27.00 -20.25 -9.65
CA HIS A 139 27.87 -19.11 -10.00
C HIS A 139 28.13 -18.09 -8.89
N PRO A 140 29.37 -17.97 -8.37
CA PRO A 140 29.69 -16.99 -7.34
C PRO A 140 29.25 -15.62 -7.85
N CYS A 141 28.29 -15.03 -7.15
CA CYS A 141 27.86 -13.66 -7.34
C CYS A 141 29.14 -12.83 -7.47
N SER A 142 29.35 -12.16 -8.61
CA SER A 142 30.67 -11.60 -8.90
C SER A 142 31.12 -10.73 -7.71
N PRO A 143 32.40 -10.75 -7.32
CA PRO A 143 32.88 -9.95 -6.19
C PRO A 143 32.56 -8.45 -6.37
N TRP A 144 32.27 -8.03 -7.59
CA TRP A 144 31.77 -6.70 -7.94
C TRP A 144 30.30 -6.48 -7.54
N GLY A 145 29.41 -7.43 -7.82
CA GLY A 145 27.99 -7.35 -7.42
C GLY A 145 27.81 -7.27 -5.91
N MET A 146 28.54 -8.10 -5.17
CA MET A 146 28.50 -8.08 -3.70
C MET A 146 28.97 -6.74 -3.10
N LYS A 147 30.02 -6.14 -3.69
CA LYS A 147 30.52 -4.81 -3.29
C LYS A 147 29.49 -3.72 -3.59
N VAL A 148 28.89 -3.72 -4.78
CA VAL A 148 27.87 -2.74 -5.19
C VAL A 148 26.63 -2.82 -4.30
N GLY A 149 26.12 -4.02 -4.02
CA GLY A 149 24.99 -4.22 -3.10
C GLY A 149 25.30 -3.77 -1.68
N SER A 150 26.52 -4.04 -1.18
CA SER A 150 26.94 -3.59 0.15
C SER A 150 27.06 -2.07 0.25
N ILE A 151 27.63 -1.44 -0.78
CA ILE A 151 27.74 0.02 -0.87
C ILE A 151 26.34 0.65 -0.92
N CYS A 152 25.43 0.11 -1.73
CA CYS A 152 24.05 0.59 -1.79
C CYS A 152 23.35 0.46 -0.44
N THR A 153 23.53 -0.64 0.30
CA THR A 153 22.96 -0.78 1.64
C THR A 153 23.52 0.23 2.63
N VAL A 154 24.83 0.47 2.61
CA VAL A 154 25.48 1.45 3.51
C VAL A 154 25.02 2.87 3.18
N LEU A 155 24.94 3.22 1.89
CA LEU A 155 24.46 4.53 1.44
C LEU A 155 22.98 4.75 1.76
N CYS A 156 22.12 3.74 1.56
CA CYS A 156 20.71 3.84 1.94
C CYS A 156 20.57 4.04 3.45
N VAL A 157 21.26 3.23 4.26
CA VAL A 157 21.26 3.39 5.73
C VAL A 157 21.75 4.79 6.12
N ALA A 158 22.88 5.23 5.57
CA ALA A 158 23.41 6.57 5.84
C ALA A 158 22.38 7.66 5.51
N LEU A 159 21.69 7.58 4.36
CA LEU A 159 20.68 8.56 3.96
C LEU A 159 19.43 8.55 4.85
N PHE A 160 18.96 7.39 5.30
CA PHE A 160 17.82 7.31 6.23
C PHE A 160 18.14 7.90 7.61
N PHE A 161 19.42 7.87 8.03
CA PHE A 161 19.86 8.39 9.33
C PHE A 161 20.53 9.78 9.27
N THR A 162 20.82 10.32 8.08
CA THR A 162 21.38 11.67 7.91
C THR A 162 20.49 12.79 8.48
N PRO A 163 19.14 12.72 8.43
CA PRO A 163 18.28 13.74 9.00
C PRO A 163 18.24 13.78 10.53
N CYS A 164 18.83 12.81 11.25
CA CYS A 164 18.61 12.57 12.69
C CYS A 164 19.27 13.56 13.68
N THR A 165 19.66 14.76 13.27
CA THR A 165 20.40 15.69 14.14
C THR A 165 19.52 16.42 15.19
N ARG A 166 18.19 16.29 15.13
CA ARG A 166 17.21 16.94 16.02
C ARG A 166 16.33 15.91 16.76
N MET A 167 15.89 16.17 17.99
CA MET A 167 15.02 15.23 18.74
C MET A 167 13.73 14.85 17.97
N GLN A 168 13.08 15.81 17.32
CA GLN A 168 11.93 15.56 16.43
C GLN A 168 12.27 14.59 15.29
N THR A 169 13.49 14.67 14.76
CA THR A 169 13.96 13.78 13.70
C THR A 169 14.31 12.38 14.19
N MET A 170 14.62 12.20 15.49
CA MET A 170 14.81 10.86 16.07
C MET A 170 13.49 10.09 16.18
N LEU A 171 12.41 10.72 16.64
CA LEU A 171 11.07 10.10 16.66
C LEU A 171 10.62 9.72 15.25
N ASN A 172 10.86 10.61 14.28
CA ASN A 172 10.57 10.34 12.87
C ASN A 172 11.40 9.16 12.33
N ALA A 173 12.67 9.05 12.69
CA ALA A 173 13.51 7.92 12.28
C ALA A 173 13.06 6.60 12.92
N VAL A 174 12.67 6.61 14.21
CA VAL A 174 12.08 5.44 14.87
C VAL A 174 10.77 5.05 14.19
N TRP A 175 9.93 6.03 13.84
CA TRP A 175 8.69 5.81 13.12
C TRP A 175 8.91 5.14 11.76
N VAL A 176 9.89 5.65 10.99
CA VAL A 176 10.30 5.09 9.68
C VAL A 176 10.90 3.68 9.84
N LEU A 177 11.68 3.44 10.90
CA LEU A 177 12.22 2.12 11.24
C LEU A 177 11.10 1.11 11.53
N LEU A 178 10.09 1.51 12.31
CA LEU A 178 8.93 0.68 12.61
C LEU A 178 8.14 0.30 11.35
N HIS A 179 8.02 1.22 10.38
CA HIS A 179 7.42 0.92 9.07
C HIS A 179 8.23 -0.16 8.33
N GLY A 180 9.55 -0.01 8.27
CA GLY A 180 10.44 -1.01 7.66
C GLY A 180 10.30 -2.40 8.27
N LEU A 181 10.29 -2.50 9.60
CA LEU A 181 10.14 -3.78 10.31
C LEU A 181 8.74 -4.39 10.13
N ALA A 182 7.70 -3.56 10.18
CA ALA A 182 6.32 -3.97 9.92
C ALA A 182 6.17 -4.51 8.49
N ALA A 183 6.80 -3.86 7.50
CA ALA A 183 6.80 -4.30 6.11
C ALA A 183 7.44 -5.68 5.94
N VAL A 184 8.61 -5.94 6.53
CA VAL A 184 9.25 -7.26 6.45
C VAL A 184 8.34 -8.34 7.04
N LYS A 185 7.78 -8.09 8.23
CA LYS A 185 6.90 -9.05 8.91
C LYS A 185 5.62 -9.32 8.12
N LEU A 186 4.97 -8.28 7.60
CA LEU A 186 3.74 -8.39 6.83
C LEU A 186 3.99 -9.07 5.48
N TRP A 187 5.06 -8.71 4.78
CA TRP A 187 5.45 -9.31 3.51
C TRP A 187 5.70 -10.81 3.65
N HIS A 188 6.47 -11.20 4.67
CA HIS A 188 6.73 -12.60 4.98
C HIS A 188 5.44 -13.35 5.30
N HIS A 189 4.57 -12.76 6.13
CA HIS A 189 3.28 -13.36 6.47
C HIS A 189 2.37 -13.54 5.26
N LEU A 190 2.32 -12.56 4.35
CA LEU A 190 1.46 -12.58 3.17
C LEU A 190 1.84 -13.72 2.22
N LEU A 191 3.14 -13.90 1.94
CA LEU A 191 3.62 -14.96 1.06
C LEU A 191 3.42 -16.36 1.65
N HIS A 192 3.55 -16.52 2.96
CA HIS A 192 3.28 -17.80 3.63
C HIS A 192 1.78 -18.11 3.74
N THR A 193 0.94 -17.09 3.87
CA THR A 193 -0.52 -17.26 4.00
C THR A 193 -1.17 -17.54 2.65
N PHE A 194 -0.67 -16.92 1.58
CA PHE A 194 -1.22 -17.02 0.23
C PHE A 194 -0.16 -17.53 -0.77
N PRO A 195 0.29 -18.80 -0.62
CA PRO A 195 1.26 -19.37 -1.54
C PRO A 195 0.69 -19.38 -2.97
N SER A 196 1.53 -19.05 -3.93
CA SER A 196 1.25 -19.06 -5.37
C SER A 196 0.19 -18.06 -5.86
N CYS A 197 -0.33 -17.20 -4.98
CA CYS A 197 -1.29 -16.15 -5.35
C CYS A 197 -0.61 -14.92 -5.95
N ALA A 198 0.54 -14.52 -5.39
CA ALA A 198 1.25 -13.30 -5.74
C ALA A 198 2.70 -13.57 -6.17
N SER A 199 3.24 -12.68 -7.01
CA SER A 199 4.69 -12.55 -7.18
C SER A 199 5.33 -11.84 -5.98
N ILE A 200 6.66 -11.88 -5.89
CA ILE A 200 7.43 -11.22 -4.84
C ILE A 200 7.19 -9.70 -4.86
N GLY A 201 7.21 -9.11 -6.04
CA GLY A 201 6.90 -7.70 -6.26
C GLY A 201 5.44 -7.36 -5.95
N GLU A 202 4.48 -8.17 -6.38
CA GLU A 202 3.05 -7.96 -6.05
C GLU A 202 2.84 -7.96 -4.52
N ALA A 203 3.45 -8.92 -3.82
CA ALA A 203 3.41 -8.99 -2.36
C ALA A 203 4.08 -7.78 -1.69
N LEU A 204 5.21 -7.31 -2.23
CA LEU A 204 5.92 -6.12 -1.74
C LEU A 204 5.05 -4.87 -1.90
N LEU A 205 4.45 -4.67 -3.08
CA LEU A 205 3.62 -3.51 -3.37
C LEU A 205 2.38 -3.47 -2.47
N VAL A 206 1.70 -4.61 -2.28
CA VAL A 206 0.55 -4.72 -1.37
C VAL A 206 1.00 -4.43 0.06
N THR A 207 2.13 -4.97 0.49
CA THR A 207 2.66 -4.75 1.84
C THR A 207 2.99 -3.29 2.10
N ASP A 208 3.69 -2.63 1.19
CA ASP A 208 4.05 -1.22 1.31
C ASP A 208 2.81 -0.34 1.44
N GLY A 209 1.82 -0.57 0.58
CA GLY A 209 0.52 0.11 0.67
C GLY A 209 -0.19 -0.12 2.01
N LEU A 210 -0.27 -1.36 2.49
CA LEU A 210 -0.94 -1.68 3.75
C LEU A 210 -0.22 -1.07 4.97
N VAL A 211 1.11 -1.12 5.00
CA VAL A 211 1.90 -0.55 6.10
C VAL A 211 1.73 0.96 6.15
N LEU A 212 1.73 1.64 5.01
CA LEU A 212 1.52 3.09 4.96
C LEU A 212 0.09 3.48 5.34
N TYR A 213 -0.93 2.76 4.84
CA TYR A 213 -2.32 3.01 5.19
C TYR A 213 -2.58 2.80 6.69
N PHE A 214 -2.04 1.73 7.27
CA PHE A 214 -2.19 1.45 8.70
C PHE A 214 -1.38 2.44 9.54
N GLY A 215 -0.11 2.67 9.18
CA GLY A 215 0.79 3.56 9.88
C GLY A 215 0.24 4.97 9.96
N ASP A 216 -0.27 5.49 8.85
CA ASP A 216 -0.86 6.82 8.82
C ASP A 216 -2.12 6.95 9.69
N MET A 217 -3.06 5.99 9.67
CA MET A 217 -4.20 5.98 10.61
C MET A 217 -3.76 5.87 12.07
N LEU A 218 -2.69 5.10 12.33
CA LEU A 218 -2.11 4.95 13.66
C LEU A 218 -1.49 6.26 14.13
N ALA A 219 -0.74 6.96 13.28
CA ALA A 219 -0.18 8.28 13.58
C ALA A 219 -1.29 9.26 13.96
N CYS A 220 -2.36 9.34 13.17
CA CYS A 220 -3.51 10.20 13.48
C CYS A 220 -4.13 9.83 14.84
N THR A 221 -4.33 8.54 15.10
CA THR A 221 -4.88 8.06 16.39
C THR A 221 -3.98 8.44 17.56
N ILE A 222 -2.65 8.29 17.43
CA ILE A 222 -1.67 8.67 18.47
C ILE A 222 -1.70 10.18 18.72
N THR A 223 -1.71 10.99 17.65
CA THR A 223 -1.75 12.46 17.80
C THR A 223 -3.01 12.92 18.53
N LYS A 224 -4.18 12.32 18.21
CA LYS A 224 -5.45 12.60 18.89
C LYS A 224 -5.46 12.16 20.35
N PHE A 225 -4.89 10.99 20.63
CA PHE A 225 -4.76 10.50 21.99
C PHE A 225 -3.85 11.40 22.85
N HIS A 226 -2.75 11.90 22.26
CA HIS A 226 -1.87 12.86 22.91
C HIS A 226 -2.56 14.22 23.19
N GLU A 227 -3.36 14.71 22.23
CA GLU A 227 -4.17 15.92 22.38
C GLU A 227 -5.16 15.80 23.55
N TYR A 228 -5.81 14.64 23.71
CA TYR A 228 -6.73 14.38 24.82
C TYR A 228 -6.02 14.29 26.18
N LEU A 229 -4.82 13.70 26.22
CA LEU A 229 -4.03 13.53 27.46
C LEU A 229 -3.35 14.81 27.94
N THR A 230 -3.09 15.77 27.04
CA THR A 230 -2.33 16.99 27.35
C THR A 230 -3.16 18.24 27.01
N PRO A 231 -4.22 18.55 27.78
CA PRO A 231 -5.15 19.63 27.48
C PRO A 231 -4.62 21.03 27.83
N SER A 232 -3.30 21.26 27.85
CA SER A 232 -2.74 22.58 28.12
C SER A 232 -2.80 23.46 26.87
N GLU A 233 -3.37 24.66 26.99
CA GLU A 233 -3.58 25.73 25.97
C GLU A 233 -2.33 26.19 25.19
N ILE A 234 -1.20 25.53 25.31
CA ILE A 234 0.06 25.88 24.64
C ILE A 234 0.27 24.86 23.54
N VAL A 235 0.15 25.32 22.30
CA VAL A 235 0.31 24.64 21.00
C VAL A 235 -1.03 24.38 20.31
N SER A 236 -1.70 25.47 19.92
CA SER A 236 -2.53 25.51 18.72
C SER A 236 -1.66 25.36 17.45
N LEU A 237 -0.84 24.31 17.36
CA LEU A 237 -0.05 23.91 16.20
C LEU A 237 -0.49 22.52 15.74
N GLY A 238 -1.80 22.35 15.61
CA GLY A 238 -2.44 21.17 15.07
C GLY A 238 -3.60 21.59 14.19
N HIS A 239 -3.41 22.67 13.43
CA HIS A 239 -4.45 23.20 12.54
C HIS A 239 -4.48 22.32 11.28
N GLY A 240 -5.14 21.17 11.44
CA GLY A 240 -5.47 20.17 10.44
C GLY A 240 -4.86 20.38 9.07
N ILE A 241 -3.91 19.50 8.72
CA ILE A 241 -3.72 19.06 7.33
C ILE A 241 -5.13 19.06 6.73
N LYS A 242 -5.40 19.90 5.71
CA LYS A 242 -6.64 19.90 4.92
C LYS A 242 -6.72 18.57 4.18
N ARG A 243 -6.85 17.50 4.95
CA ARG A 243 -6.92 16.15 4.50
C ARG A 243 -8.33 15.98 4.01
N SER A 244 -8.48 15.47 2.81
CA SER A 244 -9.82 15.20 2.32
C SER A 244 -10.49 14.22 3.28
N GLU A 245 -11.60 14.67 3.88
CA GLU A 245 -12.45 13.86 4.76
C GLU A 245 -12.75 12.50 4.13
N ILE A 246 -12.96 12.53 2.82
CA ILE A 246 -13.16 11.37 1.95
C ILE A 246 -11.99 10.37 2.02
N SER A 247 -10.73 10.84 1.98
CA SER A 247 -9.55 9.96 2.03
C SER A 247 -9.47 9.21 3.37
N VAL A 248 -9.71 9.90 4.49
CA VAL A 248 -9.70 9.27 5.82
C VAL A 248 -10.85 8.27 5.96
N ILE A 249 -12.04 8.60 5.46
CA ILE A 249 -13.18 7.67 5.48
C ILE A 249 -12.87 6.41 4.66
N ILE A 250 -12.35 6.55 3.43
CA ILE A 250 -11.99 5.42 2.57
C ILE A 250 -10.91 4.57 3.24
N GLN A 251 -9.87 5.20 3.79
CA GLN A 251 -8.77 4.52 4.45
C GLN A 251 -9.22 3.77 5.70
N GLY A 252 -10.04 4.39 6.56
CA GLY A 252 -10.60 3.73 7.74
C GLY A 252 -11.52 2.56 7.39
N LEU A 253 -12.36 2.71 6.37
CA LEU A 253 -13.24 1.64 5.88
C LEU A 253 -12.45 0.46 5.33
N LEU A 254 -11.48 0.72 4.45
CA LEU A 254 -10.65 -0.29 3.81
C LEU A 254 -9.83 -1.06 4.85
N LEU A 255 -9.24 -0.34 5.80
CA LEU A 255 -8.47 -0.94 6.86
C LEU A 255 -9.33 -1.77 7.83
N GLY A 256 -10.51 -1.27 8.20
CA GLY A 256 -11.45 -2.03 9.02
C GLY A 256 -11.92 -3.33 8.36
N LEU A 257 -12.20 -3.29 7.05
CA LEU A 257 -12.54 -4.47 6.26
C LEU A 257 -11.39 -5.49 6.16
N LEU A 258 -10.15 -5.01 6.04
CA LEU A 258 -8.96 -5.88 5.99
C LEU A 258 -8.65 -6.53 7.34
N LEU A 259 -8.93 -5.85 8.45
CA LEU A 259 -8.73 -6.37 9.80
C LEU A 259 -9.86 -7.31 10.24
N PHE A 260 -11.04 -7.20 9.64
CA PHE A 260 -12.23 -7.97 10.00
C PHE A 260 -12.00 -9.49 10.00
N PRO A 261 -11.37 -10.13 8.99
CA PRO A 261 -11.12 -11.58 9.02
C PRO A 261 -10.32 -12.04 10.25
N SER A 262 -9.37 -11.23 10.70
CA SER A 262 -8.57 -11.52 11.91
C SER A 262 -9.43 -11.44 13.17
N VAL A 263 -10.27 -10.40 13.29
CA VAL A 263 -11.22 -10.25 14.40
C VAL A 263 -12.23 -11.40 14.39
N PHE A 264 -12.76 -11.76 13.23
CA PHE A 264 -13.69 -12.86 13.08
C PHE A 264 -13.06 -14.20 13.45
N LYS A 265 -11.82 -14.47 13.02
CA LYS A 265 -11.06 -15.65 13.43
C LYS A 265 -10.88 -15.73 14.95
N PHE A 266 -10.60 -14.61 15.60
CA PHE A 266 -10.48 -14.52 17.05
C PHE A 266 -11.81 -14.81 17.76
N VAL A 267 -12.90 -14.20 17.30
CA VAL A 267 -14.26 -14.46 17.82
C VAL A 267 -14.65 -15.93 17.65
N LEU A 268 -14.37 -16.53 16.48
CA LEU A 268 -14.60 -17.96 16.24
C LEU A 268 -13.78 -18.84 17.19
N HIS A 269 -12.52 -18.49 17.45
CA HIS A 269 -11.69 -19.24 18.39
C HIS A 269 -12.27 -19.23 19.81
N ILE A 270 -12.76 -18.07 20.26
CA ILE A 270 -13.45 -17.92 21.55
C ILE A 270 -14.74 -18.75 21.56
N LEU A 271 -15.59 -18.63 20.53
CA LEU A 271 -16.86 -19.38 20.44
C LEU A 271 -16.64 -20.89 20.41
N ASN A 272 -15.64 -21.36 19.67
CA ASN A 272 -15.28 -22.78 19.63
C ASN A 272 -14.72 -23.26 20.98
N SER A 273 -13.96 -22.42 21.70
CA SER A 273 -13.45 -22.76 23.04
C SER A 273 -14.57 -22.94 24.06
N PHE A 274 -15.63 -22.12 23.97
CA PHE A 274 -16.83 -22.30 24.79
C PHE A 274 -17.65 -23.54 24.37
N SER A 275 -17.76 -23.79 23.07
CA SER A 275 -18.54 -24.92 22.53
C SER A 275 -17.92 -26.29 22.80
N TYR A 276 -16.58 -26.39 22.88
CA TYR A 276 -15.88 -27.64 23.25
C TYR A 276 -16.30 -28.17 24.64
N ARG A 277 -16.87 -27.30 25.50
CA ARG A 277 -17.37 -27.64 26.82
C ARG A 277 -18.81 -28.20 26.83
N THR A 278 -19.50 -28.17 25.69
CA THR A 278 -20.93 -28.51 25.54
C THR A 278 -21.19 -29.40 24.31
N ASP A 279 -20.61 -30.60 24.37
CA ASP A 279 -21.05 -31.89 23.80
C ASP A 279 -21.39 -32.13 22.30
N CYS A 280 -21.19 -33.40 21.94
CA CYS A 280 -21.40 -34.06 20.65
C CYS A 280 -22.84 -33.96 20.10
N GLY A 281 -23.03 -33.39 18.90
CA GLY A 281 -24.26 -33.63 18.11
C GLY A 281 -24.68 -32.59 17.06
N ALA A 282 -24.14 -31.37 17.08
CA ALA A 282 -24.83 -30.22 16.45
C ALA A 282 -24.24 -29.69 15.11
N ARG A 283 -23.57 -30.52 14.30
CA ARG A 283 -22.75 -30.05 13.15
C ARG A 283 -23.49 -29.16 12.14
N ALA A 284 -24.78 -29.42 11.84
CA ALA A 284 -25.57 -28.64 10.89
C ALA A 284 -26.16 -27.33 11.49
N TYR A 285 -26.43 -27.29 12.80
CA TYR A 285 -26.88 -26.07 13.49
C TYR A 285 -25.72 -25.07 13.64
N THR A 286 -24.49 -25.58 13.80
CA THR A 286 -23.27 -24.79 13.90
C THR A 286 -23.00 -23.95 12.64
N GLU A 287 -23.22 -24.48 11.43
CA GLU A 287 -22.90 -23.76 10.18
C GLU A 287 -23.78 -22.52 9.96
N ARG A 288 -25.10 -22.64 10.20
CA ARG A 288 -26.02 -21.50 10.11
C ARG A 288 -25.73 -20.46 11.20
N GLY A 289 -25.38 -20.90 12.41
CA GLY A 289 -24.95 -20.02 13.51
C GLY A 289 -23.66 -19.26 13.20
N ILE A 290 -22.66 -19.91 12.59
CA ILE A 290 -21.42 -19.26 12.17
C ILE A 290 -21.68 -18.20 11.10
N SER A 291 -22.51 -18.50 10.10
CA SER A 291 -22.86 -17.54 9.04
C SER A 291 -23.61 -16.32 9.59
N LEU A 292 -24.58 -16.52 10.49
CA LEU A 292 -25.27 -15.42 11.16
C LEU A 292 -24.31 -14.58 12.01
N THR A 293 -23.40 -15.23 12.74
CA THR A 293 -22.38 -14.56 13.54
C THR A 293 -21.45 -13.73 12.67
N PHE A 294 -21.06 -14.25 11.50
CA PHE A 294 -20.24 -13.53 10.52
C PHE A 294 -20.94 -12.25 10.06
N PHE A 295 -22.18 -12.33 9.59
CA PHE A 295 -22.91 -11.16 9.10
C PHE A 295 -23.23 -10.15 10.20
N ALA A 296 -23.58 -10.63 11.40
CA ALA A 296 -23.82 -9.77 12.56
C ALA A 296 -22.54 -9.03 12.98
N LEU A 297 -21.41 -9.73 13.07
CA LEU A 297 -20.11 -9.12 13.42
C LEU A 297 -19.65 -8.15 12.31
N LEU A 298 -19.81 -8.52 11.04
CA LEU A 298 -19.49 -7.64 9.92
C LEU A 298 -20.33 -6.36 9.98
N GLY A 299 -21.64 -6.49 10.15
CA GLY A 299 -22.54 -5.34 10.31
C GLY A 299 -22.14 -4.46 11.49
N PHE A 300 -21.83 -5.07 12.65
CA PHE A 300 -21.38 -4.35 13.84
C PHE A 300 -20.06 -3.60 13.60
N VAL A 301 -19.07 -4.24 13.00
CA VAL A 301 -17.78 -3.61 12.69
C VAL A 301 -17.99 -2.46 11.70
N MET A 302 -18.82 -2.66 10.69
CA MET A 302 -19.08 -1.65 9.65
C MET A 302 -19.88 -0.46 10.16
N ILE A 303 -20.89 -0.67 11.02
CA ILE A 303 -21.83 0.38 11.47
C ILE A 303 -21.34 1.07 12.75
N VAL A 304 -20.65 0.37 13.64
CA VAL A 304 -20.26 0.89 14.96
C VAL A 304 -18.76 1.10 15.03
N PHE A 305 -17.97 0.04 14.88
CA PHE A 305 -16.54 0.11 15.18
C PHE A 305 -15.77 1.05 14.25
N ILE A 306 -15.88 0.84 12.93
CA ILE A 306 -15.20 1.66 11.93
C ILE A 306 -15.64 3.13 12.03
N PRO A 307 -16.95 3.46 12.07
CA PRO A 307 -17.38 4.84 12.17
C PRO A 307 -16.95 5.52 13.47
N SER A 308 -17.02 4.83 14.62
CA SER A 308 -16.55 5.39 15.90
C SER A 308 -15.04 5.69 15.86
N TRP A 309 -14.24 4.82 15.24
CA TRP A 309 -12.82 5.08 15.06
C TRP A 309 -12.56 6.29 14.16
N ILE A 310 -13.27 6.40 13.04
CA ILE A 310 -13.16 7.55 12.12
C ILE A 310 -13.61 8.84 12.81
N GLN A 311 -14.68 8.82 13.61
CA GLN A 311 -15.14 9.96 14.39
C GLN A 311 -14.07 10.45 15.36
N PHE A 312 -13.42 9.51 16.05
CA PHE A 312 -12.31 9.82 16.95
C PHE A 312 -11.13 10.47 16.22
N VAL A 313 -10.77 9.96 15.04
CA VAL A 313 -9.63 10.48 14.27
C VAL A 313 -9.92 11.87 13.66
N LEU A 314 -11.12 12.08 13.12
CA LEU A 314 -11.50 13.30 12.42
C LEU A 314 -12.15 14.38 13.31
N ASN A 315 -12.37 14.10 14.60
CA ASN A 315 -13.23 14.91 15.46
C ASN A 315 -14.61 15.19 14.83
N PHE A 316 -15.16 14.22 14.10
CA PHE A 316 -16.44 14.42 13.43
C PHE A 316 -17.58 14.46 14.44
N HIS A 317 -18.33 15.57 14.45
CA HIS A 317 -19.57 15.69 15.21
C HIS A 317 -20.70 14.81 14.67
N MET A 318 -20.61 14.38 13.39
CA MET A 318 -21.62 13.55 12.74
C MET A 318 -21.10 12.13 12.46
N HIS A 319 -22.01 11.16 12.46
CA HIS A 319 -21.67 9.79 12.10
C HIS A 319 -21.21 9.71 10.63
N PRO A 320 -20.09 9.04 10.28
CA PRO A 320 -19.58 8.97 8.90
C PRO A 320 -20.60 8.53 7.85
N PHE A 321 -21.54 7.65 8.19
CA PHE A 321 -22.64 7.29 7.27
C PHE A 321 -23.65 8.43 7.08
N LEU A 322 -23.97 9.16 8.13
CA LEU A 322 -24.85 10.33 8.03
C LEU A 322 -24.16 11.46 7.26
N TRP A 323 -22.85 11.65 7.50
CA TRP A 323 -22.04 12.57 6.71
C TRP A 323 -22.05 12.18 5.24
N LEU A 324 -21.84 10.90 4.91
CA LEU A 324 -21.88 10.40 3.52
C LEU A 324 -23.25 10.64 2.88
N LEU A 325 -24.32 10.38 3.62
CA LEU A 325 -25.69 10.62 3.15
C LEU A 325 -25.88 12.11 2.86
N THR A 326 -25.60 12.98 3.84
CA THR A 326 -25.67 14.43 3.66
C THR A 326 -24.79 14.91 2.50
N PHE A 327 -23.59 14.37 2.35
CA PHE A 327 -22.66 14.69 1.27
C PHE A 327 -23.22 14.31 -0.10
N VAL A 328 -23.81 13.12 -0.26
CA VAL A 328 -24.44 12.69 -1.52
C VAL A 328 -25.66 13.57 -1.83
N PHE A 329 -26.44 13.93 -0.82
CA PHE A 329 -27.65 14.75 -1.00
C PHE A 329 -27.41 16.26 -1.05
N SER A 330 -26.19 16.74 -0.78
CA SER A 330 -25.86 18.18 -0.85
C SER A 330 -25.92 18.72 -2.28
N GLU A 331 -25.50 17.91 -3.26
CA GLU A 331 -25.63 18.23 -4.69
C GLU A 331 -26.32 17.07 -5.43
N PRO A 332 -27.64 16.91 -5.27
CA PRO A 332 -28.34 15.70 -5.70
C PRO A 332 -28.23 15.48 -7.21
N LEU A 333 -28.29 16.55 -8.01
CA LEU A 333 -28.22 16.42 -9.48
C LEU A 333 -26.85 15.91 -9.96
N LYS A 334 -25.76 16.27 -9.30
CA LYS A 334 -24.40 15.85 -9.71
C LYS A 334 -24.02 14.50 -9.09
N ARG A 335 -24.19 14.36 -7.78
CA ARG A 335 -23.67 13.23 -7.00
C ARG A 335 -24.59 12.02 -7.07
N LEU A 336 -25.91 12.24 -6.94
CA LEU A 336 -26.88 11.14 -7.05
C LEU A 336 -26.91 10.58 -8.47
N SER A 337 -26.84 11.44 -9.51
CA SER A 337 -26.82 10.97 -10.90
C SER A 337 -25.58 10.12 -11.20
N LEU A 338 -24.41 10.50 -10.67
CA LEU A 338 -23.19 9.73 -10.75
C LEU A 338 -23.32 8.37 -10.03
N CYS A 339 -23.91 8.34 -8.84
CA CYS A 339 -24.19 7.10 -8.11
C CYS A 339 -25.15 6.18 -8.89
N ILE A 340 -26.25 6.72 -9.44
CA ILE A 340 -27.19 5.96 -10.27
C ILE A 340 -26.49 5.42 -11.51
N TYR A 341 -25.67 6.24 -12.18
CA TYR A 341 -24.85 5.81 -13.31
C TYR A 341 -23.94 4.64 -12.91
N TRP A 342 -23.21 4.74 -11.80
CA TRP A 342 -22.36 3.64 -11.32
C TRP A 342 -23.13 2.37 -11.03
N VAL A 343 -24.30 2.46 -10.37
CA VAL A 343 -25.17 1.30 -10.11
C VAL A 343 -25.66 0.69 -11.43
N CYS A 344 -26.08 1.49 -12.39
CA CYS A 344 -26.49 1.02 -13.72
C CYS A 344 -25.34 0.33 -14.45
N VAL A 345 -24.14 0.92 -14.46
CA VAL A 345 -22.95 0.32 -15.09
C VAL A 345 -22.61 -1.01 -14.42
N ILE A 346 -22.58 -1.08 -13.09
CA ILE A 346 -22.32 -2.33 -12.36
C ILE A 346 -23.39 -3.36 -12.68
N TYR A 347 -24.68 -2.98 -12.61
CA TYR A 347 -25.79 -3.90 -12.86
C TYR A 347 -25.75 -4.47 -14.28
N VAL A 348 -25.60 -3.62 -15.30
CA VAL A 348 -25.49 -4.04 -16.70
C VAL A 348 -24.25 -4.89 -16.90
N SER A 349 -23.10 -4.50 -16.31
CA SER A 349 -21.84 -5.24 -16.43
C SER A 349 -21.95 -6.62 -15.80
N VAL A 350 -22.49 -6.74 -14.58
CA VAL A 350 -22.68 -8.01 -13.88
C VAL A 350 -23.69 -8.89 -14.59
N HIS A 351 -24.81 -8.34 -15.04
CA HIS A 351 -25.84 -9.10 -15.74
C HIS A 351 -25.33 -9.64 -17.09
N ARG A 352 -24.66 -8.80 -17.89
CA ARG A 352 -24.00 -9.26 -19.12
C ARG A 352 -22.90 -10.26 -18.80
N PHE A 353 -22.07 -10.00 -17.80
CA PHE A 353 -20.97 -10.87 -17.39
C PHE A 353 -21.46 -12.26 -17.01
N TYR A 354 -22.50 -12.34 -16.19
CA TYR A 354 -23.10 -13.61 -15.76
C TYR A 354 -23.64 -14.40 -16.97
N ASN A 355 -24.33 -13.72 -17.89
CA ASN A 355 -24.87 -14.37 -19.09
C ASN A 355 -23.77 -14.84 -20.06
N ILE A 356 -22.71 -14.03 -20.19
CA ILE A 356 -21.54 -14.30 -21.04
C ILE A 356 -20.67 -15.43 -20.46
N SER A 357 -20.44 -15.45 -19.14
CA SER A 357 -19.64 -16.50 -18.49
C SER A 357 -20.36 -17.84 -18.51
N LYS A 358 -21.70 -17.83 -18.46
CA LYS A 358 -22.54 -19.04 -18.50
C LYS A 358 -22.59 -19.68 -19.88
N ASN A 359 -22.45 -18.91 -20.97
CA ASN A 359 -22.46 -19.41 -22.35
C ASN A 359 -21.10 -19.95 -22.87
N SER A 360 -20.21 -20.35 -21.96
CA SER A 360 -19.12 -21.32 -22.16
C SER A 360 -18.41 -21.30 -23.53
N LYS A 361 -17.48 -20.35 -23.74
CA LYS A 361 -16.31 -20.49 -24.65
C LYS A 361 -15.37 -19.27 -24.68
N ILE A 362 -15.49 -18.33 -23.74
CA ILE A 362 -14.71 -17.09 -23.79
C ILE A 362 -13.41 -17.27 -23.02
N GLU A 363 -12.31 -16.93 -23.69
CA GLU A 363 -10.96 -16.99 -23.13
C GLU A 363 -10.82 -16.03 -21.94
N ARG A 364 -10.08 -16.46 -20.90
CA ARG A 364 -9.83 -15.66 -19.68
C ARG A 364 -9.19 -14.29 -19.96
N ILE A 365 -8.54 -14.12 -21.12
CA ILE A 365 -7.94 -12.86 -21.57
C ILE A 365 -9.00 -11.82 -21.93
N LEU A 366 -10.07 -12.21 -22.63
CA LEU A 366 -11.19 -11.33 -22.95
C LEU A 366 -11.88 -10.88 -21.66
N LEU A 367 -12.03 -11.79 -20.69
CA LEU A 367 -12.57 -11.50 -19.37
C LEU A 367 -11.82 -10.36 -18.67
N ARG A 368 -10.48 -10.42 -18.66
CA ARG A 368 -9.62 -9.39 -18.05
C ARG A 368 -9.80 -8.03 -18.76
N LYS A 369 -9.86 -8.02 -20.10
CA LYS A 369 -10.08 -6.79 -20.88
C LYS A 369 -11.45 -6.16 -20.60
N TYR A 370 -12.49 -6.97 -20.39
CA TYR A 370 -13.81 -6.47 -20.02
C TYR A 370 -13.84 -5.82 -18.63
N TYR A 371 -13.16 -6.39 -17.64
CA TYR A 371 -13.03 -5.76 -16.33
C TYR A 371 -12.26 -4.44 -16.39
N HIS A 372 -11.21 -4.36 -17.22
CA HIS A 372 -10.55 -3.09 -17.48
C HIS A 372 -11.49 -2.08 -18.16
N LEU A 373 -12.30 -2.51 -19.13
CA LEU A 373 -13.30 -1.64 -19.77
C LEU A 373 -14.36 -1.15 -18.78
N MET A 374 -14.86 -2.04 -17.90
CA MET A 374 -15.79 -1.67 -16.84
C MET A 374 -15.18 -0.63 -15.91
N ALA A 375 -13.92 -0.83 -15.48
CA ALA A 375 -13.21 0.14 -14.65
C ALA A 375 -13.10 1.50 -15.37
N VAL A 376 -12.71 1.52 -16.64
CA VAL A 376 -12.66 2.75 -17.44
C VAL A 376 -14.04 3.43 -17.51
N LEU A 377 -15.12 2.68 -17.77
CA LEU A 377 -16.48 3.22 -17.81
C LEU A 377 -16.96 3.78 -16.47
N MET A 378 -16.52 3.20 -15.35
CA MET A 378 -16.84 3.72 -14.02
C MET A 378 -16.13 5.05 -13.72
N PHE A 379 -14.86 5.20 -14.15
CA PHE A 379 -14.07 6.40 -13.87
C PHE A 379 -14.21 7.51 -14.92
N LEU A 380 -14.63 7.19 -16.14
CA LEU A 380 -14.74 8.14 -17.25
C LEU A 380 -15.62 9.37 -16.94
N PRO A 381 -16.84 9.23 -16.37
CA PRO A 381 -17.67 10.39 -16.08
C PRO A 381 -17.06 11.26 -14.99
N ALA A 382 -16.41 10.67 -13.98
CA ALA A 382 -15.75 11.43 -12.92
C ALA A 382 -14.63 12.32 -13.49
N VAL A 383 -13.84 11.80 -14.44
CA VAL A 383 -12.78 12.57 -15.12
C VAL A 383 -13.37 13.66 -16.02
N LEU A 384 -14.41 13.35 -16.81
CA LEU A 384 -15.04 14.34 -17.69
C LEU A 384 -15.75 15.45 -16.90
N PHE A 385 -16.42 15.10 -15.81
CA PHE A 385 -17.08 16.08 -14.95
C PHE A 385 -16.11 16.85 -14.06
N GLN A 386 -14.90 16.34 -13.78
CA GLN A 386 -13.90 17.15 -13.12
C GLN A 386 -13.43 18.32 -14.00
N VAL A 387 -13.31 18.09 -15.32
CA VAL A 387 -12.86 19.13 -16.27
C VAL A 387 -13.97 20.10 -16.68
N LEU A 388 -15.24 19.71 -16.58
CA LEU A 388 -16.38 20.53 -17.02
C LEU A 388 -16.98 21.42 -15.92
N TRP A 389 -16.61 21.21 -14.65
CA TRP A 389 -17.25 21.84 -13.49
C TRP A 389 -16.27 22.59 -12.58
N ASP A 390 -14.96 22.49 -12.85
CA ASP A 390 -13.93 23.47 -12.45
C ASP A 390 -13.82 24.55 -13.55
#